data_AF-A0A9P7DXS6-F1
#
_entry.id   AF-A0A9P7DXS6-F1
#
_cell.length_a   1.000
_cell.length_b   1.000
_cell.length_c   1.000
_cell.angle_alpha   90.00
_cell.angle_beta   90.00
_cell.angle_gamma   90.00
#
_symmetry.space_group_name_H-M   'P 1'
#
loop_
_entity.id
_entity.type
_entity.pdbx_description
1 polymer ?
#
loop_
_entity_poly.entity_id
_entity_poly.type
_entity_poly.pdbx_seq_one_letter_code
_entity_poly.pdbx_strand_id
1 'polypeptide(L)' 'HLCCLLVIFLESALDTWVHFCGKFTAGGVIDKSSTAQREMAYMKTTNNNNEGALGT' A
#
# COMPACT_ATOMS: atom_id res chain seq x y z
N HIS A 1 0.81 11.29 25.69
CA HIS A 1 -0.09 11.77 24.61
C HIS A 1 0.12 11.03 23.29
N LEU A 2 1.36 10.93 22.77
CA LEU A 2 1.62 10.28 21.47
C LEU A 2 1.25 8.78 21.42
N CYS A 3 1.52 8.02 22.50
CA CYS A 3 1.20 6.59 22.54
C CYS A 3 -0.30 6.31 22.43
N CYS A 4 -1.16 7.09 23.10
CA CYS A 4 -2.61 6.92 23.01
C CYS A 4 -3.14 7.20 21.61
N LEU A 5 -2.64 8.26 20.97
CA LEU A 5 -3.03 8.61 19.60
C LEU A 5 -2.58 7.54 18.60
N LEU A 6 -1.39 6.96 18.79
CA LEU A 6 -0.90 5.87 17.96
C LEU A 6 -1.80 4.62 18.09
N VAL A 7 -2.17 4.24 19.31
CA VAL A 7 -3.07 3.09 19.53
C VAL A 7 -4.41 3.30 18.84
N ILE A 8 -5.06 4.45 19.06
CA ILE A 8 -6.35 4.78 18.44
C ILE A 8 -6.25 4.77 16.91
N PHE A 9 -5.16 5.31 16.35
CA PHE A 9 -4.92 5.32 14.92
C PHE A 9 -4.80 3.89 14.37
N LEU A 10 -3.99 3.04 15.00
CA LEU A 10 -3.78 1.67 14.56
C LEU A 10 -5.05 0.82 14.69
N GLU A 11 -5.79 0.96 15.78
CA GLU A 11 -7.08 0.29 15.97
C GLU A 11 -8.10 0.71 14.89
N SER A 12 -8.19 2.01 14.62
CA SER A 12 -9.10 2.54 13.59
C SER A 12 -8.69 2.11 12.17
N ALA A 13 -7.39 1.94 11.92
CA ALA A 13 -6.88 1.51 10.63
C ALA A 13 -6.96 0.00 10.41
N LEU A 14 -7.12 -0.80 11.47
CA LEU A 14 -7.00 -2.26 11.43
C LEU A 14 -7.96 -2.91 10.42
N ASP A 15 -9.24 -2.57 10.46
CA ASP A 15 -10.24 -3.16 9.55
C ASP A 15 -9.95 -2.79 8.09
N THR A 16 -9.53 -1.55 7.85
CA THR A 16 -9.13 -1.08 6.52
C THR A 16 -7.90 -1.83 6.03
N TRP A 17 -6.93 -2.04 6.92
CA TRP A 17 -5.70 -2.76 6.63
C TRP A 17 -5.98 -4.23 6.29
N VAL A 18 -6.80 -4.92 7.09
CA VAL A 18 -7.22 -6.31 6.84
C VAL A 18 -7.94 -6.43 5.49
N HIS A 19 -8.90 -5.54 5.21
CA HIS A 19 -9.62 -5.55 3.94
C HIS A 19 -8.67 -5.31 2.75
N PHE A 20 -7.72 -4.38 2.87
CA PHE A 20 -6.73 -4.11 1.84
C PHE A 20 -5.83 -5.33 1.60
N CYS A 21 -5.26 -5.92 2.66
CA CYS A 21 -4.41 -7.10 2.56
C CYS A 21 -5.17 -8.30 1.95
N GLY A 22 -6.45 -8.47 2.27
CA GLY A 22 -7.32 -9.48 1.66
C GLY A 22 -7.41 -9.38 0.13
N LYS A 23 -7.17 -8.21 -0.48
CA LYS A 23 -7.16 -8.07 -1.94
C LYS A 23 -5.97 -8.79 -2.59
N PHE A 24 -4.90 -9.06 -1.85
CA PHE A 24 -3.67 -9.69 -2.32
C PHE A 24 -3.60 -11.21 -2.07
N THR A 25 -4.52 -11.78 -1.28
CA THR A 25 -4.54 -13.24 -1.06
C THR A 25 -4.79 -13.98 -2.37
N ALA A 26 -4.44 -15.26 -2.44
CA ALA A 26 -4.77 -16.10 -3.58
C ALA A 26 -6.28 -16.05 -3.88
N GLY A 27 -6.64 -15.81 -5.13
CA GLY A 27 -8.01 -15.57 -5.57
C GLY A 27 -8.60 -14.19 -5.18
N GLY A 28 -7.80 -13.30 -4.60
CA GLY A 28 -8.16 -11.91 -4.31
C GLY A 28 -8.22 -11.05 -5.55
N VAL A 29 -8.71 -9.82 -5.41
CA VAL A 29 -8.94 -8.90 -6.55
C VAL A 29 -7.64 -8.55 -7.28
N ILE A 30 -6.54 -8.39 -6.55
CA ILE A 30 -5.24 -8.07 -7.14
C ILE A 30 -4.60 -9.32 -7.73
N ASP A 31 -4.72 -10.46 -7.06
CA ASP A 31 -4.25 -11.76 -7.60
C ASP A 31 -4.95 -12.10 -8.93
N LYS A 32 -6.24 -11.79 -9.03
CA LYS A 32 -7.06 -12.00 -10.24
C LYS A 32 -6.97 -10.88 -11.27
N SER A 33 -6.15 -9.86 -11.03
CA SER A 33 -6.06 -8.73 -11.96
C SER A 33 -5.43 -9.15 -13.29
N SER A 34 -5.99 -8.67 -14.40
CA SER A 34 -5.43 -8.92 -15.73
C SER A 34 -4.12 -8.14 -15.93
N THR A 35 -3.31 -8.57 -16.90
CA THR A 35 -2.09 -7.86 -17.28
C THR A 35 -2.39 -6.38 -17.61
N ALA A 36 -3.44 -6.11 -18.37
CA ALA A 36 -3.85 -4.74 -18.71
C ALA A 36 -4.26 -3.92 -17.48
N GLN A 37 -4.95 -4.52 -16.51
CA GLN A 37 -5.29 -3.83 -15.26
C GLN A 37 -4.05 -3.50 -14.43
N ARG A 38 -3.07 -4.40 -14.39
CA ARG A 38 -1.80 -4.18 -13.69
C ARG A 38 -0.96 -3.09 -14.36
N GLU A 39 -0.94 -3.05 -15.69
CA GLU A 39 -0.29 -2.00 -16.47
C GLU A 39 -0.95 -0.63 -16.24
N MET A 40 -2.29 -0.56 -16.19
CA MET A 40 -3.00 0.68 -15.85
C MET A 40 -2.78 1.12 -14.40
N ALA A 41 -2.70 0.17 -13.46
CA ALA A 41 -2.44 0.46 -12.06
C ALA A 41 -0.97 0.80 -11.77
N TYR A 42 -0.08 0.54 -12.71
CA TYR A 42 1.33 0.88 -12.57
C TYR A 42 1.50 2.40 -12.54
N MET A 43 1.92 2.92 -11.39
CA MET A 43 2.52 4.25 -11.30
C MET A 43 4.03 4.11 -11.29
N LYS A 44 4.72 4.91 -12.12
CA LYS A 44 6.17 5.05 -12.07
C LYS A 44 6.56 5.35 -10.63
N THR A 45 7.48 4.57 -10.07
CA THR A 45 7.98 4.78 -8.72
C THR A 45 8.54 6.20 -8.60
N THR A 46 7.80 7.09 -7.94
CA THR A 46 8.20 8.48 -7.72
C THR A 46 9.50 8.57 -6.91
N ASN A 47 9.84 7.51 -6.17
CA ASN A 47 11.01 7.40 -5.32
C ASN A 47 12.34 7.22 -6.10
N ASN A 48 12.39 6.39 -7.13
CA ASN A 48 13.67 6.08 -7.80
C ASN A 48 14.29 7.29 -8.55
N ASN A 49 13.48 8.28 -8.90
CA ASN A 49 13.96 9.54 -9.47
C ASN A 49 14.60 10.49 -8.42
N ASN A 50 14.29 10.33 -7.13
CA ASN A 50 14.82 11.12 -6.02
C ASN A 50 15.84 10.34 -5.15
N GLU A 51 15.99 9.03 -5.34
CA GLU A 51 16.97 8.19 -4.62
C GLU A 51 18.42 8.65 -4.84
N GLY A 52 18.72 9.32 -5.97
CA GLY A 52 20.04 9.93 -6.22
C GLY A 52 20.20 11.37 -5.71
N ALA A 53 19.13 12.03 -5.24
CA ALA A 53 19.17 13.45 -4.85
C ALA A 53 19.35 13.67 -3.34
N LEU A 54 19.30 12.60 -2.53
CA LEU A 54 19.44 12.66 -1.08
C LEU A 54 20.78 12.08 -0.57
N GLY A 55 21.78 11.98 -1.45
CA GLY A 55 23.10 11.42 -1.13
C GLY A 55 24.25 12.05 -1.93
N THR A 56 24.60 13.28 -1.58
CA THR A 56 25.99 13.79 -1.61
C THR A 56 26.25 14.54 -0.32
#